data_AF-A0A1A8GSW4-F1
#
_entry.id   AF-A0A1A8GSW4-F1
#
_cell.length_a   1.000
_cell.length_b   1.000
_cell.length_c   1.000
_cell.angle_alpha   90.00
_cell.angle_beta   90.00
_cell.angle_gamma   90.00
#
_symmetry.space_group_name_H-M   'P 1'
#
loop_
_entity.id
_entity.type
_entity.pdbx_description
1 polymer ?
#
loop_
_entity_poly.entity_id
_entity_poly.type
_entity_poly.pdbx_seq_one_letter_code
_entity_poly.pdbx_strand_id
1 'polypeptide(L)'
;QLAREPSFTVNKPVSKEVVARDFRHPENIGIFYCETTQEVPLQKVTMINNIGTANFIPHYLTLTVNKGETAYLTMKLLSPEKRDVTWKYNGNYYYMTHWNEVVNRTATLLVENATLANQGVFSASYFGDSPLNGAWMRLIVRDCPRMKWGPACDRDCPVCLNAGVCHGVNGDCVCPPGFMGTRCEMA
;
A
#
# COMPACT_ATOMS: atom_id res chain seq x y z
N GLN A 1 0.27 1.89 -29.01
CA GLN A 1 0.13 0.46 -28.63
C GLN A 1 -0.95 0.39 -27.57
N LEU A 2 -2.11 -0.22 -27.87
CA LEU A 2 -3.11 -0.46 -26.84
C LEU A 2 -2.51 -1.44 -25.83
N ALA A 3 -2.52 -1.06 -24.55
CA ALA A 3 -2.09 -1.94 -23.47
C ALA A 3 -2.94 -3.22 -23.55
N ARG A 4 -2.28 -4.37 -23.70
CA ARG A 4 -2.94 -5.67 -23.69
C ARG A 4 -3.56 -5.86 -22.31
N GLU A 5 -4.85 -6.18 -22.24
CA GLU A 5 -5.48 -6.43 -20.95
C GLU A 5 -4.74 -7.56 -20.21
N PRO A 6 -4.43 -7.39 -18.91
CA PRO A 6 -3.79 -8.43 -18.14
C PRO A 6 -4.69 -9.68 -18.11
N SER A 7 -4.09 -10.84 -18.38
CA SER A 7 -4.79 -12.13 -18.38
C SER A 7 -4.44 -12.88 -17.11
N PHE A 8 -5.42 -13.06 -16.23
CA PHE A 8 -5.29 -13.87 -15.03
C PHE A 8 -6.59 -14.64 -14.76
N THR A 9 -6.48 -15.83 -14.18
CA THR A 9 -7.64 -16.65 -13.83
C THR A 9 -8.18 -16.30 -12.44
N VAL A 10 -9.50 -16.25 -12.30
CA VAL A 10 -10.19 -15.96 -11.04
C VAL A 10 -11.14 -17.11 -10.71
N ASN A 11 -10.90 -17.78 -9.58
CA ASN A 11 -11.69 -18.91 -9.12
C ASN A 11 -12.35 -18.59 -7.77
N LYS A 12 -13.56 -19.11 -7.55
CA LYS A 12 -14.30 -18.98 -6.29
C LYS A 12 -14.40 -20.35 -5.60
N PRO A 13 -13.38 -20.79 -4.85
CA PRO A 13 -13.37 -22.12 -4.25
C PRO A 13 -14.44 -22.30 -3.16
N VAL A 14 -14.76 -21.24 -2.42
CA VAL A 14 -15.80 -21.23 -1.38
C VAL A 14 -16.61 -19.92 -1.39
N SER A 15 -17.72 -19.84 -0.65
CA SER A 15 -18.69 -18.73 -0.77
C SER A 15 -18.12 -17.33 -0.45
N LYS A 16 -17.08 -17.26 0.41
CA LYS A 16 -16.45 -16.02 0.91
C LYS A 16 -14.99 -15.83 0.46
N GLU A 17 -14.50 -16.63 -0.48
CA GLU A 17 -13.12 -16.57 -0.94
C GLU A 17 -13.06 -16.47 -2.46
N VAL A 18 -12.20 -15.58 -2.95
CA VAL A 18 -11.88 -15.45 -4.37
C VAL A 18 -10.37 -15.56 -4.52
N VAL A 19 -9.91 -16.46 -5.38
CA VAL A 19 -8.50 -16.73 -5.62
C VAL A 19 -8.17 -16.35 -7.06
N ALA A 20 -7.32 -15.34 -7.21
CA ALA A 20 -6.76 -14.95 -8.50
C ALA A 20 -5.35 -15.54 -8.66
N ARG A 21 -5.05 -16.14 -9.82
CA ARG A 21 -3.77 -16.84 -10.10
C ARG A 21 -3.01 -16.11 -11.21
N ASP A 22 -1.88 -16.67 -11.66
CA ASP A 22 -1.13 -16.19 -12.83
C ASP A 22 -0.33 -14.88 -12.62
N PHE A 23 -0.22 -14.39 -11.38
CA PHE A 23 0.58 -13.20 -11.00
C PHE A 23 2.10 -13.38 -11.12
N ARG A 24 2.57 -14.50 -11.69
CA ARG A 24 3.99 -14.70 -12.01
C ARG A 24 4.34 -14.18 -13.41
N HIS A 25 3.35 -13.97 -14.26
CA HIS A 25 3.57 -13.51 -15.62
C HIS A 25 3.86 -12.00 -15.67
N PRO A 26 4.76 -11.53 -16.56
CA PRO A 26 5.16 -10.12 -16.62
C PRO A 26 4.00 -9.14 -16.84
N GLU A 27 2.97 -9.54 -17.58
CA GLU A 27 1.76 -8.76 -17.82
C GLU A 27 0.91 -8.53 -16.55
N ASN A 28 1.12 -9.35 -15.53
CA ASN A 28 0.40 -9.28 -14.27
C ASN A 28 1.21 -8.57 -13.16
N ILE A 29 2.28 -7.85 -13.52
CA ILE A 29 3.02 -6.95 -12.62
C ILE A 29 2.30 -5.60 -12.61
N GLY A 30 2.01 -5.08 -11.41
CA GLY A 30 1.37 -3.78 -11.26
C GLY A 30 0.40 -3.70 -10.10
N ILE A 31 -0.61 -2.84 -10.27
CA ILE A 31 -1.59 -2.50 -9.22
C ILE A 31 -2.96 -2.99 -9.69
N PHE A 32 -3.56 -3.85 -8.88
CA PHE A 32 -4.86 -4.49 -9.13
C PHE A 32 -5.85 -4.08 -8.06
N TYR A 33 -7.13 -4.32 -8.31
CA TYR A 33 -8.14 -4.12 -7.29
C TYR A 33 -9.31 -5.06 -7.44
N CYS A 34 -9.94 -5.36 -6.29
CA CYS A 34 -11.28 -5.92 -6.22
C CYS A 34 -12.22 -4.82 -5.76
N GLU A 35 -13.38 -4.70 -6.38
CA GLU A 35 -14.40 -3.72 -6.05
C GLU A 35 -15.73 -4.43 -5.78
N THR A 36 -16.43 -4.02 -4.74
CA THR A 36 -17.77 -4.52 -4.45
C THR A 36 -18.75 -4.06 -5.52
N THR A 37 -19.73 -4.89 -5.89
CA THR A 37 -20.74 -4.52 -6.92
C THR A 37 -22.05 -4.00 -6.35
N GLN A 38 -22.31 -4.17 -5.04
CA GLN A 38 -23.63 -3.94 -4.43
C GLN A 38 -23.62 -2.99 -3.23
N GLU A 39 -22.46 -2.47 -2.81
CA GLU A 39 -22.36 -1.54 -1.68
C GLU A 39 -22.29 -0.07 -2.14
N VAL A 40 -22.85 0.84 -1.36
CA VAL A 40 -22.77 2.28 -1.59
C VAL A 40 -22.25 2.96 -0.32
N PRO A 41 -21.06 3.61 -0.36
CA PRO A 41 -20.14 3.70 -1.49
C PRO A 41 -19.49 2.34 -1.83
N LEU A 42 -19.07 2.17 -3.09
CA LEU A 42 -18.36 0.95 -3.51
C LEU A 42 -17.05 0.85 -2.73
N GLN A 43 -16.81 -0.31 -2.12
CA GLN A 43 -15.54 -0.60 -1.45
C GLN A 43 -14.55 -1.19 -2.43
N LYS A 44 -13.29 -0.75 -2.31
CA LYS A 44 -12.20 -1.17 -3.18
C LYS A 44 -11.00 -1.66 -2.37
N VAL A 45 -10.59 -2.90 -2.61
CA VAL A 45 -9.39 -3.49 -2.04
C VAL A 45 -8.30 -3.49 -3.11
N THR A 46 -7.20 -2.77 -2.85
CA THR A 46 -6.06 -2.67 -3.78
C THR A 46 -5.01 -3.73 -3.46
N MET A 47 -4.51 -4.40 -4.49
CA MET A 47 -3.38 -5.32 -4.43
C MET A 47 -2.22 -4.76 -5.26
N ILE A 48 -1.00 -4.93 -4.78
CA ILE A 48 0.22 -4.57 -5.52
C ILE A 48 1.02 -5.85 -5.76
N ASN A 49 1.29 -6.17 -7.02
CA ASN A 49 2.16 -7.26 -7.42
C ASN A 49 3.47 -6.71 -7.99
N ASN A 50 4.49 -6.63 -7.13
CA ASN A 50 5.84 -6.22 -7.51
C ASN A 50 6.56 -7.36 -8.23
N ILE A 51 7.45 -7.02 -9.18
CA ILE A 51 8.29 -8.03 -9.84
C ILE A 51 9.31 -8.59 -8.83
N GLY A 52 9.46 -9.92 -8.79
CA GLY A 52 10.37 -10.58 -7.85
C GLY A 52 11.85 -10.28 -8.10
N THR A 53 12.21 -9.81 -9.30
CA THR A 53 13.59 -9.46 -9.71
C THR A 53 13.85 -7.95 -9.70
N ALA A 54 12.98 -7.16 -9.07
CA ALA A 54 13.17 -5.71 -8.97
C ALA A 54 14.46 -5.35 -8.23
N ASN A 55 15.00 -4.17 -8.50
CA ASN A 55 16.13 -3.61 -7.73
C ASN A 55 15.70 -3.13 -6.34
N PHE A 56 14.38 -3.03 -6.09
CA PHE A 56 13.79 -2.48 -4.88
C PHE A 56 12.76 -3.46 -4.31
N ILE A 57 12.68 -3.51 -2.98
CA ILE A 57 11.57 -4.18 -2.27
C ILE A 57 11.04 -3.24 -1.18
N PRO A 58 9.72 -3.01 -1.11
CA PRO A 58 9.15 -2.18 -0.06
C PRO A 58 9.27 -2.90 1.29
N HIS A 59 9.56 -2.15 2.36
CA HIS A 59 9.58 -2.75 3.70
C HIS A 59 8.17 -3.24 4.11
N TYR A 60 7.15 -2.47 3.73
CA TYR A 60 5.75 -2.87 3.81
C TYR A 60 5.07 -2.64 2.46
N LEU A 61 4.31 -3.62 1.97
CA LEU A 61 3.51 -3.44 0.75
C LEU A 61 2.43 -2.37 0.92
N THR A 62 1.92 -2.25 2.16
CA THR A 62 0.97 -1.22 2.56
C THR A 62 1.39 -0.66 3.91
N LEU A 63 1.50 0.66 4.02
CA LEU A 63 1.75 1.39 5.25
C LEU A 63 0.50 2.18 5.62
N THR A 64 0.02 2.02 6.85
CA THR A 64 -1.13 2.79 7.37
C THR A 64 -0.66 3.77 8.43
N VAL A 65 -1.04 5.04 8.28
CA VAL A 65 -0.77 6.11 9.26
C VAL A 65 -2.06 6.82 9.66
N ASN A 66 -2.03 7.54 10.77
CA ASN A 66 -3.13 8.38 11.20
C ASN A 66 -3.02 9.79 10.60
N LYS A 67 -4.15 10.50 10.49
CA LYS A 67 -4.15 11.91 10.08
C LYS A 67 -3.24 12.73 11.00
N GLY A 68 -2.35 13.52 10.40
CA GLY A 68 -1.39 14.38 11.07
C GLY A 68 -0.07 13.71 11.46
N GLU A 69 0.07 12.40 11.30
CA GLU A 69 1.35 11.70 11.52
C GLU A 69 2.28 11.85 10.31
N THR A 70 3.59 11.66 10.53
CA THR A 70 4.57 11.55 9.45
C THR A 70 4.65 10.11 8.97
N ALA A 71 4.46 9.87 7.67
CA ALA A 71 4.67 8.57 7.05
C ALA A 71 6.11 8.41 6.54
N TYR A 72 6.71 7.27 6.84
CA TYR A 72 8.07 6.90 6.43
C TYR A 72 8.00 5.80 5.37
N LEU A 73 7.98 6.19 4.11
CA LEU A 73 7.91 5.26 2.99
C LEU A 73 9.32 4.74 2.69
N THR A 74 9.56 3.44 2.89
CA THR A 74 10.90 2.86 2.86
C THR A 74 11.05 1.76 1.82
N MET A 75 12.06 1.89 0.98
CA MET A 75 12.39 0.95 -0.08
C MET A 75 13.82 0.42 0.13
N LYS A 76 13.95 -0.89 0.27
CA LYS A 76 15.26 -1.55 0.39
C LYS A 76 15.81 -1.83 -1.01
N LEU A 77 17.06 -1.45 -1.22
CA LEU A 77 17.79 -1.65 -2.47
C LEU A 77 18.44 -3.05 -2.45
N LEU A 78 18.02 -3.91 -3.37
CA LEU A 78 18.57 -5.26 -3.56
C LEU A 78 19.88 -5.22 -4.36
N SER A 79 19.97 -4.29 -5.33
CA SER A 79 21.14 -4.04 -6.16
C SER A 79 21.60 -2.58 -5.97
N PRO A 80 22.40 -2.24 -4.93
CA PRO A 80 22.77 -0.86 -4.64
C PRO A 80 23.64 -0.25 -5.75
N GLU A 81 23.26 0.93 -6.23
CA GLU A 81 23.97 1.70 -7.25
C GLU A 81 24.23 3.13 -6.74
N LYS A 82 25.28 3.80 -7.23
CA LYS A 82 25.52 5.23 -6.96
C LYS A 82 24.64 6.10 -7.86
N ARG A 83 23.33 5.93 -7.75
CA ARG A 83 22.31 6.62 -8.54
C ARG A 83 21.18 7.07 -7.64
N ASP A 84 20.58 8.20 -8.00
CA ASP A 84 19.47 8.76 -7.26
C ASP A 84 18.22 7.89 -7.40
N VAL A 85 17.36 7.94 -6.39
CA VAL A 85 16.10 7.18 -6.34
C VAL A 85 14.95 8.14 -6.64
N THR A 86 14.26 7.89 -7.75
CA THR A 86 13.07 8.62 -8.14
C THR A 86 11.85 8.06 -7.42
N TRP A 87 11.14 8.92 -6.70
CA TRP A 87 9.84 8.63 -6.13
C TRP A 87 8.72 9.16 -7.00
N LYS A 88 7.71 8.31 -7.22
CA LYS A 88 6.48 8.69 -7.92
C LYS A 88 5.27 8.50 -7.02
N TYR A 89 4.29 9.39 -7.17
CA TYR A 89 2.97 9.31 -6.54
C TYR A 89 1.90 9.15 -7.61
N ASN A 90 1.14 8.06 -7.55
CA ASN A 90 0.13 7.69 -8.55
C ASN A 90 0.67 7.79 -9.98
N GLY A 91 1.91 7.34 -10.20
CA GLY A 91 2.59 7.33 -11.50
C GLY A 91 3.28 8.65 -11.91
N ASN A 92 2.99 9.76 -11.21
CA ASN A 92 3.59 11.06 -11.48
C ASN A 92 4.87 11.26 -10.65
N TYR A 93 5.84 11.99 -11.18
CA TYR A 93 7.02 12.37 -10.40
C TYR A 93 6.60 13.09 -9.12
N TYR A 94 7.22 12.71 -7.99
CA TYR A 94 6.92 13.28 -6.69
C TYR A 94 8.16 13.88 -6.03
N TYR A 95 9.23 13.09 -5.92
CA TYR A 95 10.46 13.50 -5.24
C TYR A 95 11.66 12.68 -5.72
N MET A 96 12.87 13.08 -5.35
CA MET A 96 14.10 12.32 -5.62
C MET A 96 14.98 12.27 -4.38
N THR A 97 15.32 11.07 -3.92
CA THR A 97 16.30 10.88 -2.86
C THR A 97 17.68 10.79 -3.49
N HIS A 98 18.60 11.66 -3.07
CA HIS A 98 19.96 11.64 -3.59
C HIS A 98 20.72 10.41 -3.06
N TRP A 99 21.61 9.82 -3.85
CA TRP A 99 22.31 8.57 -3.47
C TRP A 99 23.09 8.67 -2.14
N ASN A 100 23.58 9.85 -1.74
CA ASN A 100 24.23 10.08 -0.45
C ASN A 100 23.28 10.01 0.76
N GLU A 101 21.98 10.21 0.55
CA GLU A 101 20.95 10.16 1.60
C GLU A 101 20.41 8.74 1.79
N VAL A 102 20.79 7.80 0.92
CA VAL A 102 20.46 6.38 1.07
C VAL A 102 21.29 5.79 2.21
N VAL A 103 20.62 5.46 3.31
CA VAL A 103 21.26 4.90 4.50
C VAL A 103 21.00 3.41 4.57
N ASN A 104 22.04 2.61 4.83
CA ASN A 104 21.93 1.15 4.99
C ASN A 104 21.15 0.47 3.86
N ARG A 105 21.40 0.88 2.60
CA ARG A 105 20.70 0.38 1.40
C ARG A 105 19.19 0.59 1.45
N THR A 106 18.74 1.63 2.15
CA THR A 106 17.31 1.96 2.27
C THR A 106 17.11 3.40 1.83
N ALA A 107 16.28 3.60 0.81
CA ALA A 107 15.78 4.92 0.46
C ALA A 107 14.51 5.20 1.25
N THR A 108 14.39 6.40 1.81
CA THR A 108 13.25 6.81 2.63
C THR A 108 12.65 8.09 2.09
N LEU A 109 11.34 8.10 1.88
CA LEU A 109 10.55 9.30 1.57
C LEU A 109 9.66 9.64 2.76
N LEU A 110 9.72 10.90 3.19
CA LEU A 110 8.91 11.44 4.28
C LEU A 110 7.66 12.12 3.72
N VAL A 111 6.50 11.77 4.28
CA VAL A 111 5.25 12.51 4.07
C VAL A 111 4.83 13.06 5.42
N GLU A 112 5.15 14.31 5.68
CA GLU A 112 4.84 14.99 6.94
C GLU A 112 3.37 15.42 7.00
N ASN A 113 2.80 15.45 8.21
CA ASN A 113 1.44 15.90 8.46
C ASN A 113 0.42 15.24 7.50
N ALA A 114 0.41 13.91 7.46
CA ALA A 114 -0.33 13.15 6.47
C ALA A 114 -1.84 13.45 6.51
N THR A 115 -2.43 13.60 5.33
CA THR A 115 -3.86 13.82 5.10
C THR A 115 -4.38 12.81 4.08
N LEU A 116 -5.71 12.75 3.90
CA LEU A 116 -6.32 11.87 2.90
C LEU A 116 -5.83 12.13 1.47
N ALA A 117 -5.42 13.36 1.16
CA ALA A 117 -4.86 13.69 -0.14
C ALA A 117 -3.51 13.00 -0.41
N ASN A 118 -2.82 12.53 0.64
CA ASN A 118 -1.57 11.79 0.53
C ASN A 118 -1.78 10.28 0.31
N GLN A 119 -3.01 9.77 0.48
CA GLN A 119 -3.31 8.35 0.27
C GLN A 119 -3.17 7.98 -1.21
N GLY A 120 -2.41 6.94 -1.49
CA GLY A 120 -2.23 6.45 -2.86
C GLY A 120 -1.10 5.46 -2.99
N VAL A 121 -0.66 5.26 -4.23
CA VAL A 121 0.45 4.34 -4.54
C VAL A 121 1.71 5.15 -4.79
N PHE A 122 2.75 4.79 -4.05
CA PHE A 122 4.09 5.33 -4.23
C PHE A 122 4.98 4.28 -4.89
N SER A 123 5.88 4.71 -5.77
CA SER A 123 6.89 3.82 -6.35
C SER A 123 8.27 4.42 -6.29
N ALA A 124 9.29 3.56 -6.17
CA ALA A 124 10.69 3.94 -6.22
C ALA A 124 11.41 3.13 -7.29
N SER A 125 12.24 3.80 -8.09
CA SER A 125 13.18 3.20 -9.05
C SER A 125 14.41 4.08 -9.15
N TYR A 126 15.52 3.56 -9.68
CA TYR A 126 16.67 4.42 -9.98
C TYR A 126 16.31 5.46 -11.05
N PHE A 127 16.99 6.60 -11.01
CA PHE A 127 16.81 7.67 -11.97
C PHE A 127 17.11 7.19 -13.40
N GLY A 128 16.10 7.22 -14.29
CA GLY A 128 16.21 6.76 -15.68
C GLY A 128 15.86 5.29 -15.92
N ASP A 129 15.59 4.51 -14.85
CA ASP A 129 15.12 3.14 -15.00
C ASP A 129 13.64 3.07 -15.41
N SER A 130 13.27 1.92 -15.99
CA SER A 130 11.86 1.54 -16.14
C SER A 130 11.21 1.39 -14.76
N PRO A 131 9.95 1.83 -14.56
CA PRO A 131 9.21 1.57 -13.33
C PRO A 131 9.13 0.09 -12.95
N LEU A 132 9.20 -0.81 -13.93
CA LEU A 132 9.22 -2.26 -13.70
C LEU A 132 10.48 -2.72 -12.96
N ASN A 133 11.61 -2.00 -13.03
CA ASN A 133 12.80 -2.33 -12.24
C ASN A 133 12.71 -1.82 -10.79
N GLY A 134 11.70 -0.99 -10.52
CA GLY A 134 11.39 -0.46 -9.20
C GLY A 134 10.42 -1.35 -8.43
N ALA A 135 9.82 -0.75 -7.40
CA ALA A 135 8.72 -1.36 -6.66
C ALA A 135 7.69 -0.32 -6.25
N TRP A 136 6.46 -0.78 -6.05
CA TRP A 136 5.32 -0.03 -5.56
C TRP A 136 4.99 -0.40 -4.11
N MET A 137 4.47 0.57 -3.36
CA MET A 137 3.82 0.40 -2.07
C MET A 137 2.60 1.31 -1.96
N ARG A 138 1.69 0.99 -1.06
CA ARG A 138 0.48 1.79 -0.80
C ARG A 138 0.60 2.53 0.52
N LEU A 139 0.37 3.84 0.51
CA LEU A 139 0.13 4.62 1.73
C LEU A 139 -1.37 4.72 1.95
N ILE A 140 -1.84 4.32 3.13
CA ILE A 140 -3.20 4.51 3.63
C ILE A 140 -3.14 5.55 4.75
N VAL A 141 -4.00 6.56 4.67
CA VAL A 141 -4.12 7.57 5.73
C VAL A 141 -5.51 7.46 6.32
N ARG A 142 -5.61 7.23 7.63
CA ARG A 142 -6.91 7.21 8.33
C ARG A 142 -7.50 8.62 8.36
N ASP A 143 -8.82 8.73 8.25
CA ASP A 143 -9.53 10.03 8.30
C ASP A 143 -9.31 10.80 9.61
N CYS A 144 -9.01 10.05 10.67
CA CYS A 144 -8.88 10.56 12.03
C CYS A 144 -7.46 10.42 12.59
N PRO A 145 -7.11 11.26 13.59
CA PRO A 145 -5.94 11.05 14.41
C PRO A 145 -5.96 9.70 15.12
N ARG A 146 -4.81 9.34 15.69
CA ARG A 146 -4.65 8.08 16.42
C ARG A 146 -5.72 7.96 17.52
N MET A 147 -6.22 6.73 17.71
CA MET A 147 -7.26 6.39 18.68
C MET A 147 -8.63 7.08 18.50
N LYS A 148 -8.86 7.82 17.42
CA LYS A 148 -10.14 8.48 17.15
C LYS A 148 -10.84 7.91 15.91
N TRP A 149 -12.17 8.02 15.88
CA TRP A 149 -13.02 7.72 14.73
C TRP A 149 -14.29 8.57 14.75
N GLY A 150 -15.06 8.48 13.67
CA GLY A 150 -16.33 9.16 13.47
C GLY A 150 -16.20 10.40 12.59
N PRO A 151 -17.32 10.97 12.12
CA PRO A 151 -17.30 12.10 11.18
C PRO A 151 -16.54 13.33 11.69
N ALA A 152 -16.50 13.52 13.02
CA ALA A 152 -15.78 14.60 13.68
C ALA A 152 -14.53 14.13 14.46
N CYS A 153 -14.16 12.85 14.37
CA CYS A 153 -13.06 12.25 15.14
C CYS A 153 -13.18 12.44 16.66
N ASP A 154 -14.41 12.46 17.17
CA ASP A 154 -14.76 12.70 18.57
C ASP A 154 -14.93 11.41 19.36
N ARG A 155 -15.12 10.27 18.68
CA ARG A 155 -15.28 8.96 19.31
C ARG A 155 -13.95 8.24 19.49
N ASP A 156 -13.82 7.50 20.58
CA ASP A 156 -12.64 6.70 20.86
C ASP A 156 -12.70 5.35 20.17
N CYS A 157 -11.60 4.97 19.53
CA CYS A 157 -11.45 3.67 18.89
C CYS A 157 -11.44 2.54 19.92
N PRO A 158 -12.04 1.37 19.61
CA PRO A 158 -11.77 0.18 20.37
C PRO A 158 -10.28 -0.21 20.24
N VAL A 159 -9.79 -0.95 21.23
CA VAL A 159 -8.45 -1.54 21.14
C VAL A 159 -8.50 -2.74 20.20
N CYS A 160 -7.94 -2.57 18.99
CA CYS A 160 -7.72 -3.64 18.03
C CYS A 160 -6.44 -4.42 18.38
N LEU A 161 -6.57 -5.73 18.56
CA LEU A 161 -5.47 -6.63 18.89
C LEU A 161 -4.74 -7.11 17.63
N ASN A 162 -3.61 -7.81 17.83
CA ASN A 162 -2.84 -8.44 16.76
C ASN A 162 -2.46 -7.48 15.61
N ALA A 163 -2.17 -6.22 15.92
CA ALA A 163 -1.90 -5.15 14.95
C ALA A 163 -3.08 -4.75 14.03
N GLY A 164 -4.31 -5.04 14.45
CA GLY A 164 -5.51 -4.51 13.81
C GLY A 164 -5.58 -2.98 13.88
N VAL A 165 -6.24 -2.38 12.89
CA VAL A 165 -6.36 -0.93 12.74
C VAL A 165 -7.82 -0.51 12.85
N CYS A 166 -8.12 0.43 13.73
CA CYS A 166 -9.47 1.00 13.85
C CYS A 166 -9.84 1.78 12.58
N HIS A 167 -11.01 1.53 12.03
CA HIS A 167 -11.51 2.21 10.86
C HIS A 167 -11.97 3.64 11.21
N GLY A 168 -11.50 4.64 10.46
CA GLY A 168 -11.70 6.05 10.79
C GLY A 168 -13.15 6.51 10.77
N VAL A 169 -14.00 5.87 9.95
CA VAL A 169 -15.39 6.29 9.75
C VAL A 169 -16.35 5.66 10.75
N ASN A 170 -16.25 4.34 10.96
CA ASN A 170 -17.24 3.55 11.70
C ASN A 170 -16.69 2.91 12.99
N GLY A 171 -15.38 2.99 13.25
CA GLY A 171 -14.78 2.50 14.48
C GLY A 171 -14.49 1.00 14.53
N ASP A 172 -14.82 0.25 13.47
CA ASP A 172 -14.57 -1.20 13.43
C ASP A 172 -13.08 -1.52 13.30
N CYS A 173 -12.63 -2.66 13.83
CA CYS A 173 -11.25 -3.10 13.63
C CYS A 173 -11.07 -3.79 12.27
N VAL A 174 -10.15 -3.27 11.46
CA VAL A 174 -9.64 -3.93 10.26
C VAL A 174 -8.50 -4.86 10.66
N CYS A 175 -8.73 -6.17 10.55
CA CYS A 175 -7.80 -7.18 11.00
C CYS A 175 -6.73 -7.50 9.95
N PRO A 176 -5.49 -7.82 10.39
CA PRO A 176 -4.49 -8.32 9.47
C PRO A 176 -4.85 -9.72 8.94
N PRO A 177 -4.23 -10.15 7.83
CA PRO A 177 -4.45 -11.48 7.28
C PRO A 177 -4.23 -12.58 8.32
N GLY A 178 -5.18 -13.52 8.39
CA GLY A 178 -5.14 -14.62 9.37
C GLY A 178 -5.72 -14.26 10.74
N PHE A 179 -6.29 -13.07 10.93
CA PHE A 179 -7.00 -12.71 12.15
C PHE A 179 -8.44 -12.24 11.86
N MET A 180 -9.34 -12.46 12.81
CA MET A 180 -10.75 -12.07 12.74
C MET A 180 -11.31 -11.76 14.15
N GLY A 181 -12.61 -11.44 14.22
CA GLY A 181 -13.27 -10.97 15.42
C GLY A 181 -13.43 -9.44 15.43
N THR A 182 -14.27 -8.91 16.31
CA THR A 182 -14.56 -7.46 16.34
C THR A 182 -13.36 -6.64 16.81
N ARG A 183 -12.40 -7.28 17.49
CA ARG A 183 -11.15 -6.68 17.95
C ARG A 183 -9.92 -7.41 17.42
N CYS A 184 -10.06 -8.23 16.38
CA CYS A 184 -8.98 -9.03 15.79
C CYS A 184 -8.32 -10.01 16.77
N GLU A 185 -9.09 -10.55 17.71
CA GLU A 185 -8.64 -11.41 18.80
C GLU A 185 -8.53 -12.89 18.44
N MET A 186 -9.10 -13.32 17.31
CA MET A 186 -9.13 -14.72 16.86
C MET A 186 -8.18 -14.90 15.68
N ALA A 187 -7.47 -16.04 15.63
CA ALA A 187 -6.59 -16.45 14.52
C ALA A 187 -7.14 -17.70 13.83
#